data_AF-A0A6J5TYR1-F1
#
_entry.id   AF-A0A6J5TYR1-F1
#
_cell.length_a   1.000
_cell.length_b   1.000
_cell.length_c   1.000
_cell.angle_alpha   90.00
_cell.angle_beta   90.00
_cell.angle_gamma   90.00
#
_symmetry.space_group_name_H-M   'P 1'
#
loop_
_entity.id
_entity.type
_entity.pdbx_description
1 polymer ?
#
loop_
_entity_poly.entity_id
_entity_poly.type
_entity_poly.pdbx_seq_one_letter_code
_entity_poly.pdbx_strand_id
1 'polypeptide(L)'
;MDSSQQRKFSVLMFPWLAHGHISPYLELAKKLTNRNFHIYFCSTPVNLRSIKPKLSEKYSRCIELVQLHLPYEDLPELPPHYHTTNGLPPHLMSTLKTAFDMASPNFSNILKTLNPDLLIYDFLQPWAPSLALLQNIPAIEFFTTSAAMMS
;
A
#
# COMPACT_ATOMS: atom_id res chain seq x y z
N MET A 1 -21.32 -31.65 -6.74
CA MET A 1 -20.00 -31.61 -6.09
C MET A 1 -19.67 -30.14 -5.89
N ASP A 2 -20.06 -29.62 -4.72
CA ASP A 2 -19.85 -28.21 -4.39
C ASP A 2 -18.37 -28.03 -4.05
N SER A 3 -17.64 -27.34 -4.92
CA SER A 3 -16.27 -26.97 -4.64
C SER A 3 -16.33 -25.89 -3.59
N SER A 4 -16.28 -26.25 -2.31
CA SER A 4 -16.14 -25.32 -1.20
C SER A 4 -15.01 -24.35 -1.57
N GLN A 5 -15.34 -23.10 -1.93
CA GLN A 5 -14.34 -22.10 -2.22
C GLN A 5 -13.55 -21.88 -0.93
N GLN A 6 -12.34 -22.46 -0.86
CA GLN A 6 -11.43 -22.19 0.23
C GLN A 6 -11.20 -20.68 0.27
N ARG A 7 -11.55 -20.05 1.40
CA ARG A 7 -11.27 -18.64 1.66
C ARG A 7 -9.78 -18.40 1.39
N LYS A 8 -9.47 -17.53 0.43
CA LYS A 8 -8.09 -17.11 0.17
C LYS A 8 -7.64 -16.18 1.28
N PHE A 9 -6.46 -16.43 1.83
CA PHE A 9 -5.84 -15.53 2.79
C PHE A 9 -5.51 -14.20 2.10
N SER A 10 -6.00 -13.10 2.66
CA SER A 10 -5.94 -11.77 2.07
C SER A 10 -4.88 -10.90 2.75
N VAL A 11 -4.09 -10.19 1.96
CA VAL A 11 -2.99 -9.33 2.44
C VAL A 11 -3.17 -7.94 1.89
N LEU A 12 -3.13 -6.94 2.77
CA LEU A 12 -3.02 -5.54 2.38
C LEU A 12 -1.54 -5.14 2.32
N MET A 13 -1.08 -4.75 1.14
CA MET A 13 0.26 -4.23 0.87
C MET A 13 0.23 -2.71 0.92
N PHE A 14 1.07 -2.11 1.75
CA PHE A 14 1.12 -0.67 1.95
C PHE A 14 2.55 -0.11 1.88
N PRO A 15 3.12 0.04 0.67
CA PRO A 15 4.45 0.62 0.47
C PRO A 15 4.47 2.14 0.65
N TRP A 16 5.65 2.69 0.93
CA TRP A 16 5.90 4.13 0.77
C TRP A 16 5.69 4.58 -0.69
N LEU A 17 5.30 5.84 -0.89
CA LEU A 17 4.88 6.42 -2.18
C LEU A 17 6.01 6.65 -3.19
N ALA A 18 7.14 5.98 -3.01
CA ALA A 18 8.30 6.02 -3.89
C ALA A 18 8.43 4.73 -4.71
N HIS A 19 8.88 4.85 -5.96
CA HIS A 19 9.02 3.71 -6.87
C HIS A 19 9.96 2.61 -6.32
N GLY A 20 11.05 3.02 -5.66
CA GLY A 20 11.98 2.08 -5.02
C GLY A 20 11.36 1.21 -3.92
N HIS A 21 10.23 1.63 -3.34
CA HIS A 21 9.47 0.85 -2.38
C HIS A 21 8.32 0.08 -3.06
N ILE A 22 7.58 0.75 -3.94
CA ILE A 22 6.46 0.17 -4.68
C ILE A 22 6.87 -1.06 -5.51
N SER A 23 8.03 -1.00 -6.19
CA SER A 23 8.45 -2.07 -7.10
C SER A 23 8.74 -3.39 -6.35
N PRO A 24 9.55 -3.43 -5.27
CA PRO A 24 9.71 -4.64 -4.45
C PRO A 24 8.40 -5.18 -3.88
N TYR A 25 7.50 -4.31 -3.40
CA TYR A 25 6.18 -4.73 -2.92
C TYR A 25 5.35 -5.39 -4.02
N LEU A 26 5.39 -4.85 -5.25
CA LEU A 26 4.66 -5.41 -6.38
C LEU A 26 5.19 -6.80 -6.76
N GLU A 27 6.51 -7.00 -6.73
CA GLU A 27 7.11 -8.31 -6.98
C GLU A 27 6.78 -9.32 -5.86
N LEU A 28 6.77 -8.88 -4.60
CA LEU A 28 6.31 -9.71 -3.48
C LEU A 28 4.83 -10.09 -3.66
N ALA A 29 3.96 -9.13 -3.99
CA ALA A 29 2.55 -9.37 -4.27
C ALA A 29 2.36 -10.45 -5.35
N LYS A 30 3.05 -10.32 -6.50
CA LYS A 30 3.02 -11.34 -7.56
C LYS A 30 3.44 -12.72 -7.05
N LYS A 31 4.51 -12.81 -6.26
CA LYS A 31 4.97 -14.10 -5.69
C LYS A 31 3.93 -14.71 -4.75
N LEU A 32 3.31 -13.91 -3.88
CA LEU A 32 2.26 -14.37 -2.96
C LEU A 32 0.99 -14.83 -3.69
N THR A 33 0.60 -14.18 -4.78
CA THR A 33 -0.56 -14.65 -5.57
C THR A 33 -0.36 -16.05 -6.15
N ASN A 34 0.87 -16.44 -6.49
CA ASN A 34 1.21 -17.79 -6.92
C ASN A 34 1.13 -18.83 -5.77
N ARG A 35 0.99 -18.37 -4.52
CA ARG A 35 0.84 -19.19 -3.30
C ARG A 35 -0.60 -19.13 -2.74
N ASN A 36 -1.59 -18.79 -3.58
CA ASN A 36 -3.01 -18.71 -3.24
C ASN A 36 -3.41 -17.58 -2.27
N PHE A 37 -2.60 -16.51 -2.18
CA PHE A 37 -2.99 -15.29 -1.48
C PHE A 37 -3.79 -14.36 -2.39
N HIS A 38 -4.75 -13.66 -1.81
CA HIS A 38 -5.39 -12.50 -2.42
C HIS A 38 -4.68 -11.23 -1.93
N ILE A 39 -4.35 -10.31 -2.84
CA ILE A 39 -3.59 -9.11 -2.50
C ILE A 39 -4.43 -7.87 -2.75
N TYR A 40 -4.54 -7.02 -1.74
CA TYR A 40 -4.93 -5.63 -1.87
C TYR A 40 -3.65 -4.78 -1.93
N PHE A 41 -3.44 -4.04 -3.01
CA PHE A 41 -2.28 -3.17 -3.17
C PHE A 41 -2.69 -1.71 -3.00
N CYS A 42 -2.38 -1.15 -1.85
CA CYS A 42 -2.82 0.18 -1.45
C CYS A 42 -1.79 1.26 -1.77
N SER A 43 -2.18 2.27 -2.54
CA SER A 43 -1.35 3.44 -2.83
C SER A 43 -2.21 4.61 -3.34
N THR A 44 -1.58 5.73 -3.65
CA THR A 44 -2.26 6.91 -4.20
C THR A 44 -2.72 6.68 -5.64
N PRO A 45 -3.78 7.35 -6.11
CA PRO A 45 -4.28 7.20 -7.48
C PRO A 45 -3.21 7.41 -8.56
N VAL A 46 -2.29 8.36 -8.36
CA VAL A 46 -1.18 8.63 -9.30
C VAL A 46 -0.21 7.45 -9.39
N ASN A 47 0.17 6.83 -8.27
CA ASN A 47 1.03 5.65 -8.26
C ASN A 47 0.33 4.43 -8.87
N LEU A 48 -0.94 4.21 -8.52
CA LEU A 48 -1.72 3.08 -9.05
C LEU A 48 -1.92 3.16 -10.56
N ARG A 49 -2.06 4.37 -11.12
CA ARG A 49 -2.09 4.59 -12.57
C ARG A 49 -0.81 4.12 -13.25
N SER A 50 0.35 4.27 -12.61
CA SER A 50 1.63 3.78 -13.11
C SER A 50 1.84 2.27 -12.91
N ILE A 51 1.14 1.65 -11.95
CA ILE A 51 1.22 0.20 -11.66
C ILE A 51 0.29 -0.61 -12.56
N LYS A 52 -0.92 -0.12 -12.82
CA LYS A 52 -1.98 -0.84 -13.54
C LYS A 52 -1.51 -1.44 -14.88
N PRO A 53 -0.74 -0.73 -15.75
CA PRO A 53 -0.26 -1.32 -17.01
C PRO A 53 0.78 -2.43 -16.84
N LYS A 54 1.41 -2.54 -15.67
CA LYS A 54 2.44 -3.55 -15.35
C LYS A 54 1.85 -4.86 -14.83
N LEU A 55 0.55 -4.89 -14.58
CA LEU A 55 -0.17 -6.09 -14.14
C LEU A 55 -0.71 -6.81 -15.38
N SER A 56 -0.19 -8.01 -15.65
CA SER A 56 -0.80 -8.89 -16.66
C SER A 56 -2.17 -9.36 -16.20
N GLU A 57 -3.00 -9.82 -17.14
CA GLU A 57 -4.37 -10.28 -16.85
C GLU A 57 -4.41 -11.35 -15.74
N LYS A 58 -3.40 -12.23 -15.70
CA LYS A 58 -3.24 -13.22 -14.64
C LYS A 58 -3.21 -12.58 -13.24
N TYR A 59 -2.44 -11.52 -13.08
CA TYR A 59 -2.26 -10.88 -11.77
C TYR A 59 -3.43 -9.94 -11.41
N SER A 60 -4.06 -9.31 -12.41
CA SER A 60 -5.21 -8.42 -12.18
C SER A 60 -6.42 -9.11 -11.54
N ARG A 61 -6.51 -10.45 -11.59
CA ARG A 61 -7.56 -11.23 -10.92
C ARG A 61 -7.26 -11.52 -9.44
N CYS A 62 -6.01 -11.36 -9.01
CA CYS A 62 -5.55 -11.70 -7.65
C CYS A 62 -4.95 -10.50 -6.90
N ILE A 63 -4.61 -9.43 -7.61
CA ILE A 63 -4.13 -8.16 -7.06
C ILE A 63 -5.17 -7.08 -7.35
N GLU A 64 -5.88 -6.67 -6.31
CA GLU A 64 -6.81 -5.55 -6.34
C GLU A 64 -6.10 -4.25 -5.95
N LEU A 65 -6.24 -3.20 -6.76
CA LEU A 65 -5.63 -1.90 -6.49
C LEU A 65 -6.55 -1.04 -5.63
N VAL A 66 -6.09 -0.66 -4.44
CA VAL A 66 -6.87 0.09 -3.45
C VAL A 66 -6.37 1.52 -3.38
N GLN A 67 -7.26 2.48 -3.64
CA GLN A 67 -6.91 3.90 -3.68
C GLN A 67 -6.90 4.52 -2.28
N LEU A 68 -5.74 5.00 -1.84
CA LEU A 68 -5.61 5.90 -0.71
C LEU A 68 -5.59 7.35 -1.21
N HIS A 69 -6.63 8.10 -0.87
CA HIS A 69 -6.69 9.53 -1.17
C HIS A 69 -6.02 10.31 -0.05
N LEU A 70 -5.03 11.14 -0.41
CA LEU A 70 -4.41 12.06 0.55
C LEU A 70 -5.27 13.32 0.62
N PRO A 71 -5.47 13.89 1.83
CA PRO A 71 -6.09 15.20 1.95
C PRO A 71 -5.22 16.23 1.23
N TYR A 72 -5.84 16.99 0.32
CA TYR A 72 -5.17 18.00 -0.50
C TYR A 72 -5.89 19.36 -0.45
N GLU A 73 -7.10 19.41 0.11
CA GLU A 73 -7.91 20.63 0.21
C GLU A 73 -7.20 21.72 1.03
N ASP A 74 -6.47 21.31 2.08
CA ASP A 74 -5.68 22.20 2.94
C ASP A 74 -4.21 22.37 2.50
N LEU A 75 -3.81 21.72 1.39
CA LEU A 75 -2.41 21.66 0.92
C LEU A 75 -2.32 22.09 -0.56
N PRO A 76 -2.51 23.39 -0.87
CA PRO A 76 -2.58 23.88 -2.26
C PRO A 76 -1.29 23.63 -3.05
N GLU A 77 -0.15 23.52 -2.37
CA GLU A 77 1.15 23.23 -2.96
C GLU A 77 1.32 21.76 -3.37
N LEU A 78 0.42 20.85 -2.94
CA LEU A 78 0.50 19.41 -3.17
C LEU A 78 -0.72 18.86 -3.96
N PRO A 79 -0.88 19.23 -5.23
CA PRO A 79 -1.93 18.71 -6.09
C PRO A 79 -1.85 17.18 -6.28
N PRO A 80 -2.94 16.50 -6.71
CA PRO A 80 -3.01 15.04 -6.78
C PRO A 80 -1.91 14.34 -7.61
N HIS A 81 -1.34 15.01 -8.62
CA HIS A 81 -0.26 14.44 -9.43
C HIS A 81 1.09 14.41 -8.68
N TYR A 82 1.22 15.14 -7.58
CA TYR A 82 2.37 15.12 -6.66
C TYR A 82 2.15 14.23 -5.43
N HIS A 83 1.09 13.41 -5.41
CA HIS A 83 0.90 12.38 -4.37
C HIS A 83 1.81 11.16 -4.61
N THR A 84 3.06 11.40 -4.96
CA THR A 84 4.13 10.44 -5.29
C THR A 84 5.46 11.15 -5.18
N THR A 85 6.55 10.43 -4.92
CA THR A 85 7.89 11.05 -4.98
C THR A 85 8.38 11.25 -6.41
N ASN A 86 7.73 10.64 -7.41
CA ASN A 86 8.13 10.73 -8.81
C ASN A 86 7.81 12.12 -9.37
N GLY A 87 8.85 12.90 -9.71
CA GLY A 87 8.70 14.26 -10.20
C GLY A 87 8.27 15.28 -9.14
N LEU A 88 8.31 14.92 -7.85
CA LEU A 88 8.02 15.82 -6.74
C LEU A 88 9.16 16.84 -6.57
N PRO A 89 8.88 18.15 -6.57
CA PRO A 89 9.85 19.17 -6.17
C PRO A 89 10.43 18.87 -4.78
N PRO A 90 11.77 18.94 -4.56
CA PRO A 90 12.37 18.52 -3.28
C PRO A 90 11.83 19.22 -2.04
N HIS A 91 11.44 20.49 -2.17
CA HIS A 91 10.88 21.29 -1.06
C HIS A 91 9.49 20.80 -0.60
N LEU A 92 8.76 20.02 -1.42
CA LEU A 92 7.44 19.47 -1.08
C LEU A 92 7.51 18.08 -0.43
N MET A 93 8.71 17.54 -0.19
CA MET A 93 8.85 16.22 0.44
C MET A 93 8.24 16.17 1.85
N SER A 94 8.44 17.22 2.65
CA SER A 94 7.79 17.35 3.96
C SER A 94 6.28 17.43 3.83
N THR A 95 5.77 18.24 2.91
CA THR A 95 4.34 18.38 2.61
C THR A 95 3.71 17.04 2.21
N LEU A 96 4.39 16.24 1.37
CA LEU A 96 3.93 14.89 1.01
C LEU A 96 3.86 13.96 2.21
N LYS A 97 4.87 13.97 3.09
CA LYS A 97 4.86 13.17 4.33
C LYS A 97 3.70 13.57 5.24
N THR A 98 3.50 14.88 5.44
CA THR A 98 2.38 15.41 6.22
C THR A 98 1.02 14.99 5.63
N ALA A 99 0.83 15.14 4.32
CA ALA A 99 -0.39 14.69 3.65
C ALA A 99 -0.62 13.18 3.82
N PHE A 100 0.46 12.39 3.81
CA PHE A 100 0.39 10.94 4.01
C PHE A 100 -0.01 10.56 5.44
N ASP A 101 0.53 11.24 6.45
CA ASP A 101 0.15 11.03 7.86
C ASP A 101 -1.29 11.46 8.13
N MET A 102 -1.74 12.56 7.53
CA MET A 102 -3.13 13.02 7.59
C MET A 102 -4.10 12.04 6.92
N ALA A 103 -3.64 11.16 6.04
CA ALA A 103 -4.45 10.12 5.41
C ALA A 103 -4.71 8.90 6.31
N SER A 104 -4.18 8.89 7.54
CA SER A 104 -4.39 7.79 8.49
C SER A 104 -5.88 7.44 8.77
N PRO A 105 -6.85 8.39 8.83
CA PRO A 105 -8.26 8.04 8.98
C PRO A 105 -8.81 7.31 7.74
N ASN A 106 -8.41 7.74 6.54
CA ASN A 106 -8.80 7.10 5.28
C ASN A 106 -8.26 5.67 5.22
N PHE A 107 -7.01 5.47 5.65
CA PHE A 107 -6.43 4.13 5.75
C PHE A 107 -7.12 3.26 6.82
N SER A 108 -7.49 3.84 7.97
CA SER A 108 -8.29 3.12 8.98
C SER A 108 -9.62 2.63 8.41
N ASN A 109 -10.27 3.44 7.58
CA ASN A 109 -11.51 3.03 6.90
C ASN A 109 -11.26 1.92 5.87
N ILE A 110 -10.15 1.96 5.14
CA ILE A 110 -9.71 0.88 4.23
C ILE A 110 -9.53 -0.42 5.00
N LEU A 111 -8.81 -0.41 6.13
CA LEU A 111 -8.63 -1.60 6.98
C LEU A 111 -9.96 -2.18 7.46
N LYS A 112 -10.89 -1.33 7.94
CA LYS A 112 -12.22 -1.75 8.39
C LYS A 112 -13.06 -2.36 7.26
N THR A 113 -12.99 -1.75 6.08
CA THR A 113 -13.80 -2.16 4.92
C THR A 113 -13.30 -3.47 4.33
N LEU A 114 -11.98 -3.58 4.13
CA LEU A 114 -11.37 -4.76 3.51
C LEU A 114 -11.22 -5.92 4.49
N ASN A 115 -11.00 -5.60 5.77
CA ASN A 115 -10.72 -6.55 6.85
C ASN A 115 -9.73 -7.66 6.43
N PRO A 116 -8.51 -7.30 5.97
CA PRO A 116 -7.52 -8.25 5.49
C PRO A 116 -7.01 -9.15 6.62
N ASP A 117 -6.52 -10.33 6.28
CA ASP A 117 -5.95 -11.27 7.25
C ASP A 117 -4.53 -10.87 7.71
N LEU A 118 -3.84 -10.00 6.95
CA LEU A 118 -2.50 -9.49 7.25
C LEU A 118 -2.27 -8.12 6.61
N LEU A 119 -1.61 -7.23 7.34
CA LEU A 119 -0.98 -6.01 6.79
C LEU A 119 0.52 -6.24 6.56
N ILE A 120 1.01 -5.93 5.37
CA ILE A 120 2.45 -5.77 5.09
C ILE A 120 2.70 -4.29 4.79
N TYR A 121 3.52 -3.64 5.60
CA TYR A 121 3.68 -2.17 5.60
C TYR A 121 5.13 -1.72 5.59
N ASP A 122 5.36 -0.48 5.16
CA ASP A 122 6.66 0.15 5.07
C ASP A 122 7.05 0.85 6.38
N PHE A 123 8.33 0.81 6.73
CA PHE A 123 8.84 1.40 7.98
C PHE A 123 8.61 2.92 8.07
N LEU A 124 8.35 3.58 6.94
CA LEU A 124 8.06 5.01 6.88
C LEU A 124 6.63 5.37 7.36
N GLN A 125 5.80 4.40 7.76
CA GLN A 125 4.45 4.64 8.30
C GLN A 125 4.22 3.99 9.68
N PRO A 126 4.79 4.53 10.78
CA PRO A 126 4.64 3.92 12.10
C PRO A 126 3.18 3.88 12.60
N TRP A 127 2.29 4.72 12.04
CA TRP A 127 0.87 4.74 12.38
C TRP A 127 0.08 3.55 11.79
N ALA A 128 0.54 2.95 10.68
CA ALA A 128 -0.16 1.87 10.00
C ALA A 128 -0.33 0.59 10.86
N PRO A 129 0.72 0.05 11.50
CA PRO A 129 0.58 -1.13 12.37
C PRO A 129 -0.29 -0.84 13.60
N SER A 130 -0.27 0.37 14.15
CA SER A 130 -1.16 0.75 15.26
C SER A 130 -2.63 0.72 14.84
N LEU A 131 -2.97 1.20 13.65
CA LEU A 131 -4.33 1.12 13.12
C LEU A 131 -4.77 -0.32 12.82
N ALA A 132 -3.86 -1.16 12.31
CA ALA A 132 -4.13 -2.58 12.10
C ALA A 132 -4.40 -3.31 13.42
N LEU A 133 -3.62 -3.02 14.47
CA LEU A 133 -3.81 -3.58 15.81
C LEU A 133 -5.20 -3.25 16.38
N LEU A 134 -5.70 -2.02 16.18
CA LEU A 134 -7.05 -1.64 16.60
C LEU A 134 -8.16 -2.44 15.90
N GLN A 135 -7.86 -3.07 14.76
CA GLN A 135 -8.77 -3.96 14.04
C GLN A 135 -8.45 -5.45 14.26
N ASN A 136 -7.53 -5.78 15.17
CA ASN A 136 -7.00 -7.13 15.39
C ASN A 136 -6.37 -7.77 14.14
N ILE A 137 -5.79 -6.94 13.26
CA ILE A 137 -5.10 -7.39 12.06
C ILE A 137 -3.60 -7.49 12.38
N PRO A 138 -2.96 -8.66 12.20
CA PRO A 138 -1.51 -8.77 12.36
C PRO A 138 -0.80 -7.92 11.30
N ALA A 139 0.34 -7.34 11.66
CA ALA A 139 1.13 -6.49 10.78
C ALA A 139 2.58 -6.96 10.71
N ILE A 140 3.15 -6.98 9.51
CA ILE A 140 4.55 -7.31 9.24
C ILE A 140 5.19 -6.13 8.51
N GLU A 141 6.32 -5.68 9.04
CA GLU A 141 7.13 -4.67 8.38
C GLU A 141 7.93 -5.31 7.25
N PHE A 142 7.95 -4.68 6.07
CA PHE A 142 8.78 -5.12 4.96
C PHE A 142 9.78 -4.03 4.55
N PHE A 143 11.04 -4.27 4.91
CA PHE A 143 12.17 -3.46 4.46
C PHE A 143 12.58 -3.81 3.04
N THR A 144 12.65 -2.79 2.19
CA THR A 144 13.12 -2.92 0.81
C THR A 144 14.65 -2.85 0.68
N THR A 145 15.34 -2.66 1.81
CA THR A 145 16.80 -2.55 1.92
C THR A 145 17.43 -3.80 2.55
N SER A 146 18.76 -3.90 2.45
CA SER A 146 19.52 -4.98 3.10
C SER A 146 19.39 -4.95 4.62
N ALA A 147 19.40 -6.12 5.26
CA ALA A 147 19.44 -6.25 6.72
C ALA A 147 20.68 -5.58 7.35
N ALA A 148 21.78 -5.42 6.60
CA ALA A 148 22.96 -4.68 7.06
C ALA A 148 22.69 -3.18 7.30
N MET A 149 21.59 -2.63 6.78
CA MET A 149 21.18 -1.26 7.09
C MET A 149 20.43 -1.15 8.43
N MET A 150 20.13 -2.29 9.07
CA MET A 150 19.33 -2.38 10.29
C MET A 150 20.16 -2.80 11.52
N SER A 151 21.48 -2.96 11.35
CA SER A 151 22.43 -3.35 12.41
C SER A 151 22.95 -2.18 13.22
#